data_AF-A0A7R9L9D7-F1
#
_entry.id   AF-A0A7R9L9D7-F1
#
_cell.length_a   1.000
_cell.length_b   1.000
_cell.length_c   1.000
_cell.angle_alpha   90.00
_cell.angle_beta   90.00
_cell.angle_gamma   90.00
#
_symmetry.space_group_name_H-M   'P 1'
#
loop_
_entity.id
_entity.type
_entity.pdbx_description
1 polymer ?
#
loop_
_entity_poly.entity_id
_entity_poly.type
_entity_poly.pdbx_seq_one_letter_code
_entity_poly.pdbx_strand_id
1 'polypeptide(L)'
;MSGSTDDIVSLILPPNEADQMDGQLVSDYTSQLSSLGVRALTGEPHRLADTRAAAIDRTQQLAYNHYKTFISNADSTQRVTNDFYATEHTVDAVLAAVPRLVTECQQFSAAAKAICDRWRDVSQMLANHPQILEVLEIPQLMDTCVRTNYYEEALQLYAHVQTLAKRHGESVPIISSIAKDVDVFREIMIAQLLKDLSVNIQLQNCLKIIGYLRRTDKFTETELRIKFLTARDQWLSSMIKEIPANNPLIHITKVIETNRVNLFDIITQYRAIFADTDQIVPQHYTYYGLTTQSTGGSGGRDFTDGAIINSWVLFKVNQFLDTLRADVKRCVNNEFGHYYPIESIVEPVFYFGLSMSRIGADFRPQLIPIINDAIADRFARVVADATHK
;
A
#
# COMPACT_ATOMS: atom_id res chain seq x y z
N MET A 1 -107.09 35.78 -25.20
CA MET A 1 -107.66 36.08 -26.53
C MET A 1 -106.56 36.02 -27.59
N SER A 2 -105.88 34.87 -27.73
CA SER A 2 -104.77 34.66 -28.68
C SER A 2 -105.19 33.95 -29.97
N GLY A 3 -106.48 33.62 -30.13
CA GLY A 3 -106.95 32.80 -31.24
C GLY A 3 -107.25 33.53 -32.55
N SER A 4 -107.15 34.87 -32.60
CA SER A 4 -107.49 35.62 -33.83
C SER A 4 -106.29 35.96 -34.72
N THR A 5 -105.06 35.88 -34.20
CA THR A 5 -103.85 36.21 -34.97
C THR A 5 -103.32 35.03 -35.78
N ASP A 6 -103.39 33.81 -35.23
CA ASP A 6 -102.93 32.59 -35.91
C ASP A 6 -103.78 32.25 -37.15
N ASP A 7 -105.10 32.46 -37.08
CA ASP A 7 -106.01 32.25 -38.21
C ASP A 7 -105.70 33.21 -39.37
N ILE A 8 -105.24 34.43 -39.10
CA ILE A 8 -104.90 35.43 -40.13
C ILE A 8 -103.55 35.12 -40.79
N VAL A 9 -102.57 34.65 -40.01
CA VAL A 9 -101.24 34.27 -40.52
C VAL A 9 -101.33 33.08 -41.48
N SER A 10 -102.22 32.12 -41.18
CA SER A 10 -102.49 30.96 -42.05
C SER A 10 -103.19 31.30 -43.38
N LEU A 11 -103.86 32.47 -43.45
CA LEU A 11 -104.64 32.90 -44.62
C LEU A 11 -103.83 33.76 -45.61
N ILE A 12 -102.74 34.39 -45.13
CA ILE A 12 -101.93 35.36 -45.90
C ILE A 12 -100.65 34.72 -46.46
N LEU A 13 -100.10 33.69 -45.81
CA LEU A 13 -98.84 33.05 -46.21
C LEU A 13 -99.10 31.70 -46.91
N PRO A 14 -98.40 31.36 -48.00
CA PRO A 14 -98.41 30.01 -48.53
C PRO A 14 -97.81 29.02 -47.49
N PRO A 15 -98.32 27.79 -47.39
CA PRO A 15 -98.09 26.89 -46.25
C PRO A 15 -96.65 26.38 -46.04
N ASN A 16 -95.66 26.83 -46.82
CA ASN A 16 -94.27 26.34 -46.78
C ASN A 16 -93.21 27.37 -46.33
N GLU A 17 -93.58 28.63 -46.06
CA GLU A 17 -92.61 29.68 -45.67
C GLU A 17 -92.76 30.16 -44.21
N ALA A 18 -93.74 29.64 -43.46
CA ALA A 18 -94.03 30.09 -42.09
C ALA A 18 -92.99 29.62 -41.04
N ASP A 19 -92.26 28.52 -41.28
CA ASP A 19 -91.38 27.88 -40.28
C ASP A 19 -89.93 28.42 -40.23
N GLN A 20 -89.52 29.30 -41.16
CA GLN A 20 -88.14 29.82 -41.23
C GLN A 20 -87.98 31.27 -40.77
N MET A 21 -89.06 31.90 -40.30
CA MET A 21 -89.05 33.30 -39.88
C MET A 21 -89.04 33.44 -38.36
N ASP A 22 -88.30 34.43 -37.86
CA ASP A 22 -88.18 34.70 -36.42
C ASP A 22 -89.55 35.10 -35.85
N GLY A 23 -90.12 34.26 -34.98
CA GLY A 23 -91.54 34.34 -34.58
C GLY A 23 -91.95 35.66 -33.92
N GLN A 24 -91.01 36.36 -33.29
CA GLN A 24 -91.22 37.68 -32.68
C GLN A 24 -91.49 38.76 -33.75
N LEU A 25 -90.73 38.75 -34.84
CA LEU A 25 -90.87 39.73 -35.93
C LEU A 25 -92.20 39.55 -36.68
N VAL A 26 -92.68 38.31 -36.79
CA VAL A 26 -93.97 37.98 -37.41
C VAL A 26 -95.14 38.46 -36.54
N SER A 27 -95.06 38.27 -35.22
CA SER A 27 -96.08 38.76 -34.28
C SER A 27 -96.19 40.29 -34.27
N ASP A 28 -95.06 40.99 -34.27
CA ASP A 28 -95.06 42.45 -34.24
C ASP A 28 -95.63 43.03 -35.55
N TYR A 29 -95.27 42.44 -36.69
CA TYR A 29 -95.75 42.89 -37.99
C TYR A 29 -97.25 42.61 -38.22
N THR A 30 -97.75 41.46 -37.74
CA THR A 30 -99.18 41.11 -37.81
C THR A 30 -100.05 42.00 -36.91
N SER A 31 -99.54 42.40 -35.75
CA SER A 31 -100.19 43.41 -34.91
C SER A 31 -100.31 44.76 -35.65
N GLN A 32 -99.26 45.14 -36.39
CA GLN A 32 -99.23 46.37 -37.17
C GLN A 32 -100.20 46.33 -38.36
N LEU A 33 -100.30 45.19 -39.05
CA LEU A 33 -101.31 44.93 -40.09
C LEU A 33 -102.74 45.05 -39.57
N SER A 34 -103.04 44.50 -38.39
CA SER A 34 -104.38 44.56 -37.79
C SER A 34 -104.83 45.99 -37.39
N SER A 35 -103.87 46.90 -37.22
CA SER A 35 -104.11 48.30 -36.86
C SER A 35 -104.32 49.24 -38.06
N LEU A 36 -104.14 48.74 -39.29
CA LEU A 36 -104.24 49.51 -40.53
C LEU A 36 -105.65 49.41 -41.15
N GLY A 37 -106.22 50.54 -41.58
CA GLY A 37 -107.54 50.57 -42.22
C GLY A 37 -107.57 49.92 -43.62
N VAL A 38 -108.74 49.47 -44.08
CA VAL A 38 -108.91 48.66 -45.33
C VAL A 38 -108.27 49.27 -46.58
N ARG A 39 -108.23 50.61 -46.70
CA ARG A 39 -107.54 51.32 -47.81
C ARG A 39 -106.01 51.30 -47.72
N ALA A 40 -105.45 51.23 -46.52
CA ALA A 40 -104.00 51.12 -46.29
C ALA A 40 -103.54 49.67 -46.46
N LEU A 41 -104.35 48.69 -46.01
CA LEU A 41 -104.07 47.26 -46.19
C LEU A 41 -103.98 46.84 -47.66
N THR A 42 -104.80 47.44 -48.53
CA THR A 42 -104.77 47.18 -49.98
C THR A 42 -103.54 47.75 -50.69
N GLY A 43 -102.86 48.75 -50.11
CA GLY A 43 -101.60 49.31 -50.61
C GLY A 43 -100.33 48.70 -49.98
N GLU A 44 -100.47 47.96 -48.88
CA GLU A 44 -99.35 47.38 -48.14
C GLU A 44 -98.51 46.35 -48.92
N PRO A 45 -99.09 45.47 -49.77
CA PRO A 45 -98.30 44.56 -50.60
C PRO A 45 -97.41 45.31 -51.61
N HIS A 46 -97.93 46.41 -52.18
CA HIS A 46 -97.16 47.27 -53.06
C HIS A 46 -96.05 47.99 -52.30
N ARG A 47 -96.34 48.54 -51.11
CA ARG A 47 -95.32 49.14 -50.24
C ARG A 47 -94.23 48.14 -49.87
N LEU A 48 -94.59 46.91 -49.49
CA LEU A 48 -93.64 45.86 -49.17
C LEU A 48 -92.81 45.43 -50.37
N ALA A 49 -93.42 45.31 -51.55
CA ALA A 49 -92.72 45.03 -52.79
C ALA A 49 -91.70 46.13 -53.12
N ASP A 50 -92.10 47.40 -52.96
CA ASP A 50 -91.23 48.56 -53.17
C ASP A 50 -90.11 48.63 -52.12
N THR A 51 -90.40 48.30 -50.86
CA THR A 51 -89.40 48.31 -49.78
C THR A 51 -88.42 47.15 -49.93
N ARG A 52 -88.89 45.97 -50.35
CA ARG A 52 -88.05 44.81 -50.69
C ARG A 52 -87.19 45.12 -51.90
N ALA A 53 -87.76 45.69 -52.95
CA ALA A 53 -87.01 46.14 -54.12
C ALA A 53 -85.95 47.17 -53.72
N ALA A 54 -86.29 48.13 -52.86
CA ALA A 54 -85.34 49.12 -52.33
C ALA A 54 -84.27 48.52 -51.40
N ALA A 55 -84.58 47.46 -50.65
CA ALA A 55 -83.61 46.74 -49.82
C ALA A 55 -82.68 45.87 -50.66
N ILE A 56 -83.20 45.23 -51.72
CA ILE A 56 -82.40 44.51 -52.71
C ILE A 56 -81.50 45.49 -53.46
N ASP A 57 -82.03 46.62 -53.92
CA ASP A 57 -81.25 47.67 -54.58
C ASP A 57 -80.21 48.27 -53.63
N ARG A 58 -80.55 48.54 -52.36
CA ARG A 58 -79.56 48.97 -51.35
C ARG A 58 -78.49 47.94 -51.07
N THR A 59 -78.84 46.67 -50.96
CA THR A 59 -77.85 45.60 -50.70
C THR A 59 -77.00 45.33 -51.93
N GLN A 60 -77.56 45.43 -53.13
CA GLN A 60 -76.81 45.40 -54.40
C GLN A 60 -75.92 46.62 -54.57
N GLN A 61 -76.39 47.83 -54.26
CA GLN A 61 -75.58 49.03 -54.27
C GLN A 61 -74.50 48.98 -53.18
N LEU A 62 -74.77 48.43 -52.00
CA LEU A 62 -73.76 48.24 -50.96
C LEU A 62 -72.72 47.21 -51.40
N ALA A 63 -73.17 46.07 -51.95
CA ALA A 63 -72.30 45.05 -52.50
C ALA A 63 -71.48 45.60 -53.68
N TYR A 64 -72.05 46.44 -54.55
CA TYR A 64 -71.37 47.02 -55.71
C TYR A 64 -70.45 48.18 -55.34
N ASN A 65 -70.86 49.08 -54.44
CA ASN A 65 -70.05 50.21 -54.00
C ASN A 65 -68.90 49.77 -53.10
N HIS A 66 -69.09 48.68 -52.33
CA HIS A 66 -68.09 48.17 -51.39
C HIS A 66 -67.59 46.76 -51.73
N TYR A 67 -67.72 46.29 -52.99
CA TYR A 67 -67.29 44.94 -53.40
C TYR A 67 -65.81 44.70 -53.10
N LYS A 68 -64.96 45.73 -53.26
CA LYS A 68 -63.53 45.67 -52.93
C LYS A 68 -63.30 45.42 -51.44
N THR A 69 -64.13 45.99 -50.57
CA THR A 69 -64.04 45.78 -49.12
C THR A 69 -64.46 44.37 -48.75
N PHE A 70 -65.50 43.82 -49.40
CA PHE A 70 -65.91 42.42 -49.19
C PHE A 70 -64.86 41.42 -49.67
N ILE A 71 -64.30 41.63 -50.87
CA ILE A 71 -63.20 40.78 -51.40
C ILE A 71 -61.98 40.91 -50.49
N SER A 72 -61.58 42.13 -50.12
CA SER A 72 -60.45 42.34 -49.22
C SER A 72 -60.68 41.71 -47.84
N ASN A 73 -61.91 41.70 -47.34
CA ASN A 73 -62.24 41.08 -46.06
C ASN A 73 -62.22 39.55 -46.16
N ALA A 74 -62.73 38.98 -47.25
CA ALA A 74 -62.65 37.55 -47.52
C ALA A 74 -61.18 37.09 -47.69
N ASP A 75 -60.39 37.82 -48.48
CA ASP A 75 -58.95 37.57 -48.66
C ASP A 75 -58.19 37.71 -47.33
N SER A 76 -58.51 38.73 -46.52
CA SER A 76 -57.89 38.91 -45.21
C SER A 76 -58.28 37.80 -44.25
N THR A 77 -59.54 37.35 -44.26
CA THR A 77 -60.02 36.22 -43.46
C THR A 77 -59.34 34.91 -43.88
N GLN A 78 -59.17 34.69 -45.18
CA GLN A 78 -58.47 33.52 -45.69
C GLN A 78 -56.98 33.54 -45.36
N ARG A 79 -56.32 34.71 -45.46
CA ARG A 79 -54.94 34.89 -45.00
C ARG A 79 -54.81 34.60 -43.51
N VAL A 80 -55.66 35.19 -42.67
CA VAL A 80 -55.66 34.96 -41.22
C VAL A 80 -55.85 33.47 -40.91
N THR A 81 -56.76 32.80 -41.61
CA THR A 81 -57.00 31.36 -41.43
C THR A 81 -55.76 30.53 -41.81
N ASN A 82 -55.12 30.86 -42.94
CA ASN A 82 -53.88 30.20 -43.36
C ASN A 82 -52.73 30.47 -42.38
N ASP A 83 -52.62 31.69 -41.86
CA ASP A 83 -51.61 32.07 -40.87
C ASP A 83 -51.83 31.32 -39.55
N PHE A 84 -53.10 31.09 -39.14
CA PHE A 84 -53.42 30.26 -37.99
C PHE A 84 -52.98 28.80 -38.19
N TYR A 85 -53.26 28.19 -39.35
CA TYR A 85 -52.79 26.83 -39.64
C TYR A 85 -51.25 26.73 -39.70
N ALA A 86 -50.59 27.73 -40.29
CA ALA A 86 -49.13 27.80 -40.28
C ALA A 86 -48.60 27.90 -38.85
N THR A 87 -49.21 28.75 -38.01
CA THR A 87 -48.83 28.92 -36.62
C THR A 87 -49.04 27.62 -35.82
N GLU A 88 -50.18 26.94 -36.00
CA GLU A 88 -50.47 25.64 -35.39
C GLU A 88 -49.39 24.60 -35.73
N HIS A 89 -49.06 24.45 -37.02
CA HIS A 89 -47.98 23.55 -37.45
C HIS A 89 -46.63 23.92 -36.86
N THR A 90 -46.31 25.21 -36.75
CA THR A 90 -45.05 25.66 -36.16
C THR A 90 -45.01 25.35 -34.66
N VAL A 91 -46.13 25.53 -33.97
CA VAL A 91 -46.28 25.20 -32.54
C VAL A 91 -46.15 23.70 -32.32
N ASP A 92 -46.76 22.86 -33.16
CA ASP A 92 -46.63 21.40 -33.09
C ASP A 92 -45.19 20.94 -33.35
N ALA A 93 -44.50 21.54 -34.33
CA ALA A 93 -43.11 21.25 -34.60
C ALA A 93 -42.20 21.61 -33.41
N VAL A 94 -42.47 22.74 -32.75
CA VAL A 94 -41.76 23.16 -31.53
C VAL A 94 -42.07 22.21 -30.36
N LEU A 95 -43.34 21.85 -30.16
CA LEU A 95 -43.76 20.89 -29.14
C LEU A 95 -43.10 19.53 -29.31
N ALA A 96 -42.89 19.08 -30.56
CA ALA A 96 -42.18 17.84 -30.85
C ALA A 96 -40.65 17.97 -30.71
N ALA A 97 -40.07 19.12 -31.03
CA ALA A 97 -38.63 19.35 -31.00
C ALA A 97 -38.08 19.58 -29.58
N VAL A 98 -38.82 20.28 -28.71
CA VAL A 98 -38.37 20.63 -27.34
C VAL A 98 -38.00 19.39 -26.51
N PRO A 99 -38.82 18.32 -26.43
CA PRO A 99 -38.46 17.11 -25.66
C PRO A 99 -37.21 16.41 -26.21
N ARG A 100 -37.03 16.41 -27.53
CA ARG A 100 -35.83 15.85 -28.18
C ARG A 100 -34.59 16.66 -27.78
N LEU A 101 -34.67 17.98 -27.86
CA LEU A 101 -33.59 18.88 -27.44
C LEU A 101 -33.23 18.66 -25.97
N VAL A 102 -34.23 18.55 -25.08
CA VAL A 102 -34.00 18.27 -23.66
C VAL A 102 -33.27 16.95 -23.47
N THR A 103 -33.67 15.90 -24.18
CA THR A 103 -33.04 14.57 -24.11
C THR A 103 -31.59 14.62 -24.59
N GLU A 104 -31.33 15.25 -25.74
CA GLU A 104 -29.97 15.42 -26.28
C GLU A 104 -29.09 16.26 -25.34
N CYS A 105 -29.62 17.34 -24.76
CA CYS A 105 -28.90 18.14 -23.77
C CYS A 105 -28.58 17.35 -22.50
N GLN A 106 -29.48 16.49 -22.03
CA GLN A 106 -29.23 15.61 -20.89
C GLN A 106 -28.13 14.58 -21.19
N GLN A 107 -28.17 13.95 -22.37
CA GLN A 107 -27.12 13.02 -22.81
C GLN A 107 -25.77 13.72 -22.96
N PHE A 108 -25.75 14.90 -23.57
CA PHE A 108 -24.56 15.72 -23.69
C PHE A 108 -24.00 16.10 -22.31
N SER A 109 -24.85 16.54 -21.38
CA SER A 109 -24.44 16.88 -20.01
C SER A 109 -23.84 15.67 -19.27
N ALA A 110 -24.45 14.49 -19.41
CA ALA A 110 -23.93 13.25 -18.83
C ALA A 110 -22.59 12.84 -19.43
N ALA A 111 -22.45 12.91 -20.76
CA ALA A 111 -21.20 12.62 -21.46
C ALA A 111 -20.09 13.61 -21.09
N ALA A 112 -20.41 14.91 -21.06
CA ALA A 112 -19.48 15.96 -20.65
C ALA A 112 -19.02 15.75 -19.20
N LYS A 113 -19.93 15.38 -18.29
CA LYS A 113 -19.58 15.05 -16.91
C LYS A 113 -18.62 13.87 -16.81
N ALA A 114 -18.88 12.79 -17.53
CA ALA A 114 -17.98 11.63 -17.56
C ALA A 114 -16.58 11.98 -18.09
N ILE A 115 -16.51 12.87 -19.10
CA ILE A 115 -15.24 13.37 -19.64
C ILE A 115 -14.52 14.24 -18.58
N CYS A 116 -15.24 15.14 -17.91
CA CYS A 116 -14.67 15.97 -16.85
C CYS A 116 -14.17 15.14 -15.66
N ASP A 117 -14.92 14.12 -15.23
CA ASP A 117 -14.53 13.23 -14.14
C ASP A 117 -13.27 12.44 -14.53
N ARG A 118 -13.23 11.87 -15.74
CA ARG A 118 -12.02 11.20 -16.25
C ARG A 118 -10.82 12.15 -16.36
N TRP A 119 -11.04 13.37 -16.86
CA TRP A 119 -9.96 14.36 -16.96
C TRP A 119 -9.44 14.74 -15.59
N ARG A 120 -10.32 14.91 -14.60
CA ARG A 120 -9.95 15.14 -13.20
C ARG A 120 -9.10 14.01 -12.63
N ASP A 121 -9.48 12.75 -12.85
CA ASP A 121 -8.71 11.59 -12.37
C ASP A 121 -7.33 11.53 -13.03
N VAL A 122 -7.25 11.76 -14.33
CA VAL A 122 -5.97 11.78 -15.07
C VAL A 122 -5.09 12.95 -14.63
N SER A 123 -5.65 14.14 -14.44
CA SER A 123 -4.92 15.30 -13.93
C SER A 123 -4.39 15.05 -12.52
N GLN A 124 -5.18 14.40 -11.66
CA GLN A 124 -4.75 14.05 -10.30
C GLN A 124 -3.65 12.98 -10.31
N MET A 125 -3.77 11.94 -11.14
CA MET A 125 -2.71 10.94 -11.37
C MET A 125 -1.42 11.60 -11.86
N LEU A 126 -1.51 12.50 -12.84
CA LEU A 126 -0.35 13.19 -13.41
C LEU A 126 0.35 14.09 -12.38
N ALA A 127 -0.41 14.80 -11.55
CA ALA A 127 0.13 15.65 -10.49
C ALA A 127 0.89 14.84 -9.43
N ASN A 128 0.39 13.64 -9.09
CA ASN A 128 0.99 12.77 -8.07
C ASN A 128 1.97 11.73 -8.65
N HIS A 129 2.13 11.67 -9.97
CA HIS A 129 2.97 10.68 -10.65
C HIS A 129 4.40 10.61 -10.08
N PRO A 130 5.11 11.73 -9.80
CA PRO A 130 6.47 11.65 -9.25
C PRO A 130 6.52 10.94 -7.90
N GLN A 131 5.56 11.21 -7.01
CA GLN A 131 5.48 10.60 -5.68
C GLN A 131 5.15 9.11 -5.75
N ILE A 132 4.30 8.73 -6.71
CA ILE A 132 3.99 7.32 -6.97
C ILE A 132 5.25 6.60 -7.45
N LEU A 133 6.00 7.22 -8.36
CA LEU A 133 7.24 6.66 -8.89
C LEU A 133 8.29 6.48 -7.77
N GLU A 134 8.47 7.47 -6.89
CA GLU A 134 9.38 7.37 -5.75
C GLU A 134 9.09 6.12 -4.89
N VAL A 135 7.81 5.84 -4.61
CA VAL A 135 7.40 4.65 -3.84
C VAL A 135 7.69 3.35 -4.60
N LEU A 136 7.47 3.35 -5.92
CA LEU A 136 7.74 2.18 -6.78
C LEU A 136 9.23 1.90 -6.94
N GLU A 137 10.08 2.92 -6.81
CA GLU A 137 11.54 2.80 -6.92
C GLU A 137 12.23 2.35 -5.62
N ILE A 138 11.54 2.37 -4.47
CA ILE A 138 12.13 2.00 -3.17
C ILE A 138 12.83 0.64 -3.19
N PRO A 139 12.26 -0.46 -3.75
CA PRO A 139 12.95 -1.74 -3.81
C PRO A 139 14.29 -1.67 -4.56
N GLN A 140 14.34 -0.93 -5.68
CA GLN A 140 15.56 -0.76 -6.50
C GLN A 140 16.60 0.08 -5.77
N LEU A 141 16.15 1.12 -5.07
CA LEU A 141 17.01 1.95 -4.23
C LEU A 141 17.59 1.12 -3.08
N MET A 142 16.75 0.30 -2.42
CA MET A 142 17.19 -0.56 -1.33
C MET A 142 18.18 -1.63 -1.80
N ASP A 143 17.96 -2.27 -2.96
CA ASP A 143 18.95 -3.18 -3.56
C ASP A 143 20.30 -2.50 -3.74
N THR A 144 20.28 -1.28 -4.28
CA THR A 144 21.48 -0.47 -4.48
C THR A 144 22.19 -0.18 -3.16
N CYS A 145 21.45 0.27 -2.13
CA CYS A 145 22.00 0.52 -0.79
C CYS A 145 22.62 -0.74 -0.18
N VAL A 146 21.95 -1.88 -0.25
CA VAL A 146 22.45 -3.16 0.29
C VAL A 146 23.71 -3.60 -0.46
N ARG A 147 23.73 -3.54 -1.79
CA ARG A 147 24.91 -3.90 -2.60
C ARG A 147 26.12 -3.00 -2.39
N THR A 148 25.91 -1.77 -1.96
CA THR A 148 26.97 -0.77 -1.71
C THR A 148 27.32 -0.63 -0.22
N ASN A 149 26.75 -1.47 0.64
CA ASN A 149 26.94 -1.48 2.10
C ASN A 149 26.43 -0.20 2.83
N TYR A 150 25.53 0.57 2.22
CA TYR A 150 24.78 1.66 2.86
C TYR A 150 23.62 1.09 3.68
N TYR A 151 23.97 0.36 4.75
CA TYR A 151 23.00 -0.38 5.56
C TYR A 151 22.09 0.50 6.42
N GLU A 152 22.55 1.69 6.81
CA GLU A 152 21.74 2.64 7.58
C GLU A 152 20.55 3.14 6.75
N GLU A 153 20.82 3.55 5.53
CA GLU A 153 19.85 4.00 4.54
C GLU A 153 18.90 2.86 4.17
N ALA A 154 19.43 1.65 3.95
CA ALA A 154 18.61 0.46 3.68
C ALA A 154 17.62 0.17 4.82
N LEU A 155 18.05 0.30 6.08
CA LEU A 155 17.18 0.13 7.26
C LEU A 155 16.12 1.23 7.35
N GLN A 156 16.42 2.47 6.97
CA GLN A 156 15.44 3.55 6.92
C GLN A 156 14.37 3.30 5.85
N LEU A 157 14.78 2.86 4.66
CA LEU A 157 13.86 2.45 3.59
C LEU A 157 12.98 1.29 4.03
N TYR A 158 13.58 0.28 4.67
CA TYR A 158 12.85 -0.85 5.24
C TYR A 158 11.77 -0.39 6.24
N ALA A 159 12.15 0.43 7.23
CA ALA A 159 11.22 0.94 8.24
C ALA A 159 10.08 1.77 7.63
N HIS A 160 10.39 2.58 6.60
CA HIS A 160 9.40 3.36 5.88
C HIS A 160 8.38 2.46 5.17
N VAL A 161 8.85 1.46 4.41
CA VAL A 161 7.99 0.51 3.69
C VAL A 161 7.15 -0.33 4.63
N GLN A 162 7.71 -0.80 5.76
CA GLN A 162 6.95 -1.53 6.77
C GLN A 162 5.84 -0.66 7.40
N THR A 163 6.10 0.62 7.62
CA THR A 163 5.07 1.57 8.10
C THR A 163 3.98 1.78 7.05
N LEU A 164 4.36 1.90 5.77
CA LEU A 164 3.43 2.04 4.66
C LEU A 164 2.56 0.78 4.49
N ALA A 165 3.16 -0.40 4.56
CA ALA A 165 2.49 -1.69 4.46
C ALA A 165 1.49 -1.92 5.61
N LYS A 166 1.85 -1.56 6.84
CA LYS A 166 0.92 -1.63 7.99
C LYS A 166 -0.29 -0.72 7.82
N ARG A 167 -0.13 0.45 7.19
CA ARG A 167 -1.22 1.42 7.02
C ARG A 167 -2.12 1.16 5.82
N HIS A 168 -1.54 0.68 4.71
CA HIS A 168 -2.23 0.63 3.41
C HIS A 168 -2.12 -0.73 2.70
N GLY A 169 -1.43 -1.71 3.29
CA GLY A 169 -1.15 -3.01 2.65
C GLY A 169 -2.40 -3.85 2.35
N GLU A 170 -3.47 -3.72 3.14
CA GLU A 170 -4.74 -4.42 2.88
C GLU A 170 -5.53 -3.79 1.74
N SER A 171 -5.48 -2.45 1.62
CA SER A 171 -6.26 -1.71 0.62
C SER A 171 -5.56 -1.65 -0.75
N VAL A 172 -4.22 -1.66 -0.77
CA VAL A 172 -3.44 -1.46 -1.98
C VAL A 172 -2.45 -2.62 -2.19
N PRO A 173 -2.74 -3.57 -3.10
CA PRO A 173 -1.92 -4.76 -3.33
C PRO A 173 -0.46 -4.46 -3.71
N ILE A 174 -0.20 -3.36 -4.42
CA ILE A 174 1.15 -3.00 -4.86
C ILE A 174 2.07 -2.70 -3.67
N ILE A 175 1.53 -2.12 -2.59
CA ILE A 175 2.30 -1.84 -1.37
C ILE A 175 2.69 -3.14 -0.67
N SER A 176 1.79 -4.14 -0.67
CA SER A 176 2.12 -5.48 -0.16
C SER A 176 3.19 -6.16 -1.01
N SER A 177 3.19 -5.98 -2.34
CA SER A 177 4.26 -6.47 -3.21
C SER A 177 5.60 -5.82 -2.89
N ILE A 178 5.64 -4.49 -2.79
CA ILE A 178 6.85 -3.72 -2.46
C ILE A 178 7.42 -4.16 -1.11
N ALA A 179 6.57 -4.39 -0.11
CA ALA A 179 7.00 -4.88 1.20
C ALA A 179 7.69 -6.24 1.12
N LYS A 180 7.16 -7.17 0.31
CA LYS A 180 7.78 -8.48 0.07
C LYS A 180 9.13 -8.36 -0.63
N ASP A 181 9.23 -7.50 -1.64
CA ASP A 181 10.50 -7.29 -2.36
C ASP A 181 11.58 -6.72 -1.42
N VAL A 182 11.18 -5.77 -0.57
CA VAL A 182 12.04 -5.15 0.45
C VAL A 182 12.45 -6.14 1.55
N ASP A 183 11.58 -7.08 1.94
CA ASP A 183 11.93 -8.18 2.85
C ASP A 183 13.04 -9.08 2.27
N VAL A 184 13.03 -9.34 0.95
CA VAL A 184 14.10 -10.11 0.29
C VAL A 184 15.45 -9.40 0.42
N PHE A 185 15.49 -8.09 0.18
CA PHE A 185 16.73 -7.31 0.32
C PHE A 185 17.20 -7.22 1.78
N ARG A 186 16.28 -7.17 2.74
CA ARG A 186 16.62 -7.28 4.17
C ARG A 186 17.29 -8.62 4.49
N GLU A 187 16.80 -9.72 3.94
CA GLU A 187 17.41 -11.04 4.14
C GLU A 187 18.83 -11.12 3.58
N ILE A 188 19.06 -10.55 2.40
CA ILE A 188 20.40 -10.44 1.79
C ILE A 188 21.32 -9.60 2.67
N MET A 189 20.85 -8.43 3.13
CA MET A 189 21.60 -7.55 4.03
C MET A 189 22.01 -8.27 5.31
N ILE A 190 21.07 -9.00 5.94
CA ILE A 190 21.35 -9.78 7.15
C ILE A 190 22.44 -10.84 6.90
N ALA A 191 22.38 -11.54 5.76
CA ALA A 191 23.39 -12.53 5.40
C ALA A 191 24.78 -11.89 5.19
N GLN A 192 24.85 -10.71 4.57
CA GLN A 192 26.10 -9.96 4.40
C GLN A 192 26.68 -9.51 5.74
N LEU A 193 25.85 -8.92 6.61
CA LEU A 193 26.24 -8.49 7.95
C LEU A 193 26.79 -9.66 8.81
N LEU A 194 26.15 -10.84 8.76
CA LEU A 194 26.64 -12.02 9.46
C LEU A 194 27.96 -12.56 8.89
N LYS A 195 28.13 -12.47 7.57
CA LYS A 195 29.39 -12.83 6.90
C LYS A 195 30.52 -11.88 7.31
N ASP A 196 30.26 -10.59 7.45
CA ASP A 196 31.23 -9.58 7.89
C ASP A 196 31.69 -9.78 9.34
N LEU A 197 30.90 -10.46 10.19
CA LEU A 197 31.34 -10.89 11.51
C LEU A 197 32.33 -12.08 11.47
N SER A 198 32.38 -12.81 10.36
CA SER A 198 33.21 -14.00 10.16
C SER A 198 34.60 -13.68 9.59
N VAL A 199 35.04 -12.42 9.64
CA VAL A 199 36.39 -11.99 9.25
C VAL A 199 37.10 -11.28 10.40
N ASN A 200 38.35 -10.86 10.21
CA ASN A 200 39.03 -10.05 11.22
C ASN A 200 38.36 -8.66 11.30
N ILE A 201 37.78 -8.36 12.45
CA ILE A 201 36.93 -7.18 12.65
C ILE A 201 37.18 -6.56 14.02
N GLN A 202 37.15 -5.23 14.07
CA GLN A 202 37.32 -4.45 15.30
C GLN A 202 36.00 -4.32 16.05
N LEU A 203 36.07 -4.19 17.38
CA LEU A 203 34.91 -4.02 18.27
C LEU A 203 33.91 -2.95 17.78
N GLN A 204 34.39 -1.79 17.33
CA GLN A 204 33.52 -0.70 16.88
C GLN A 204 32.64 -1.11 15.69
N ASN A 205 33.17 -1.94 14.79
CA ASN A 205 32.41 -2.43 13.65
C ASN A 205 31.48 -3.58 14.06
N CYS A 206 31.87 -4.44 15.01
CA CYS A 206 30.96 -5.43 15.58
C CYS A 206 29.74 -4.77 16.24
N LEU A 207 29.94 -3.69 17.00
CA LEU A 207 28.86 -2.92 17.63
C LEU A 207 27.90 -2.35 16.57
N LYS A 208 28.44 -1.79 15.47
CA LYS A 208 27.63 -1.29 14.34
C LYS A 208 26.81 -2.41 13.70
N ILE A 209 27.46 -3.53 13.35
CA ILE A 209 26.79 -4.66 12.70
C ILE A 209 25.68 -5.23 13.60
N ILE A 210 25.97 -5.48 14.87
CA ILE A 210 24.97 -6.00 15.81
C ILE A 210 23.87 -4.96 16.04
N GLY A 211 24.20 -3.67 16.07
CA GLY A 211 23.21 -2.58 16.10
C GLY A 211 22.26 -2.61 14.90
N TYR A 212 22.77 -2.81 13.69
CA TYR A 212 21.94 -2.99 12.49
C TYR A 212 21.08 -4.24 12.59
N LEU A 213 21.65 -5.38 13.01
CA LEU A 213 20.91 -6.63 13.18
C LEU A 213 19.79 -6.52 14.23
N ARG A 214 20.01 -5.81 15.35
CA ARG A 214 18.95 -5.51 16.33
C ARG A 214 17.81 -4.71 15.71
N ARG A 215 18.11 -3.71 14.89
CA ARG A 215 17.10 -2.88 14.20
C ARG A 215 16.31 -3.60 13.12
N THR A 216 16.78 -4.76 12.65
CA THR A 216 15.98 -5.60 11.75
C THR A 216 14.81 -6.28 12.43
N ASP A 217 14.81 -6.34 13.77
CA ASP A 217 13.80 -7.02 14.61
C ASP A 217 13.57 -8.50 14.20
N LYS A 218 14.58 -9.12 13.57
CA LYS A 218 14.50 -10.53 13.13
C LYS A 218 14.83 -11.51 14.25
N PHE A 219 15.75 -11.11 15.12
CA PHE A 219 16.43 -11.98 16.05
C PHE A 219 16.23 -11.49 17.46
N THR A 220 15.96 -12.43 18.36
CA THR A 220 16.06 -12.21 19.80
C THR A 220 17.51 -11.93 20.21
N GLU A 221 17.71 -11.35 21.39
CA GLU A 221 19.05 -11.06 21.90
C GLU A 221 19.88 -12.35 22.07
N THR A 222 19.24 -13.44 22.51
CA THR A 222 19.84 -14.77 22.60
C THR A 222 20.29 -15.30 21.23
N GLU A 223 19.47 -15.15 20.18
CA GLU A 223 19.86 -15.54 18.82
C GLU A 223 21.01 -14.68 18.27
N LEU A 224 21.04 -13.38 18.57
CA LEU A 224 22.15 -12.51 18.19
C LEU A 224 23.46 -12.94 18.85
N ARG A 225 23.43 -13.31 20.14
CA ARG A 225 24.59 -13.86 20.86
C ARG A 225 25.11 -15.12 20.20
N ILE A 226 24.22 -16.07 19.89
CA ILE A 226 24.59 -17.34 19.25
C ILE A 226 25.17 -17.07 17.86
N LYS A 227 24.53 -16.22 17.05
CA LYS A 227 25.00 -15.86 15.71
C LYS A 227 26.35 -15.16 15.72
N PHE A 228 26.55 -14.22 16.64
CA PHE A 228 27.84 -13.57 16.86
C PHE A 228 28.92 -14.62 17.15
N LEU A 229 28.71 -15.47 18.17
CA LEU A 229 29.70 -16.48 18.53
C LEU A 229 29.93 -17.48 17.40
N THR A 230 28.90 -17.88 16.68
CA THR A 230 29.01 -18.80 15.53
C THR A 230 29.89 -18.20 14.42
N ALA A 231 29.67 -16.93 14.08
CA ALA A 231 30.46 -16.23 13.07
C ALA A 231 31.92 -16.05 13.52
N ARG A 232 32.14 -15.64 14.77
CA ARG A 232 33.50 -15.51 15.35
C ARG A 232 34.21 -16.86 15.47
N ASP A 233 33.48 -17.92 15.80
CA ASP A 233 33.98 -19.29 15.86
C ASP A 233 34.43 -19.78 14.49
N GLN A 234 33.62 -19.52 13.45
CA GLN A 234 33.95 -19.88 12.07
C GLN A 234 35.25 -19.21 11.62
N TRP A 235 35.41 -17.92 11.93
CA TRP A 235 36.63 -17.16 11.66
C TRP A 235 37.86 -17.70 12.41
N LEU A 236 37.75 -17.94 13.72
CA LEU A 236 38.84 -18.50 14.50
C LEU A 236 39.23 -19.88 13.99
N SER A 237 38.24 -20.72 13.69
CA SER A 237 38.44 -22.06 13.17
C SER A 237 39.12 -22.04 11.79
N SER A 238 38.84 -21.06 10.92
CA SER A 238 39.54 -20.94 9.65
C SER A 238 41.00 -20.54 9.85
N MET A 239 41.30 -19.60 10.75
CA MET A 239 42.67 -19.21 11.08
C MET A 239 43.49 -20.38 11.63
N ILE A 240 42.91 -21.19 12.51
CA ILE A 240 43.61 -22.36 13.07
C ILE A 240 43.89 -23.40 11.97
N LYS A 241 42.94 -23.63 11.06
CA LYS A 241 43.10 -24.58 9.95
C LYS A 241 44.19 -24.18 8.96
N GLU A 242 44.48 -22.89 8.83
CA GLU A 242 45.55 -22.38 7.95
C GLU A 242 46.96 -22.60 8.52
N ILE A 243 47.09 -22.96 9.80
CA ILE A 243 48.39 -23.19 10.44
C ILE A 243 49.00 -24.50 9.90
N PRO A 244 50.22 -24.48 9.32
CA PRO A 244 50.84 -25.70 8.78
C PRO A 244 51.12 -26.74 9.87
N ALA A 245 50.60 -27.96 9.68
CA ALA A 245 50.74 -29.07 10.64
C ALA A 245 51.97 -29.97 10.41
N ASN A 246 52.91 -29.56 9.55
CA ASN A 246 54.07 -30.34 9.15
C ASN A 246 55.04 -30.60 10.31
N ASN A 247 55.38 -29.54 11.04
CA ASN A 247 56.22 -29.62 12.24
C ASN A 247 55.31 -29.44 13.47
N PRO A 248 55.14 -30.46 14.33
CA PRO A 248 54.20 -30.41 15.43
C PRO A 248 54.55 -29.32 16.46
N LEU A 249 55.84 -29.04 16.69
CA LEU A 249 56.28 -28.00 17.64
C LEU A 249 55.96 -26.59 17.11
N ILE A 250 56.20 -26.35 15.83
CA ILE A 250 55.87 -25.07 15.19
C ILE A 250 54.36 -24.88 15.12
N HIS A 251 53.63 -25.95 14.79
CA HIS A 251 52.17 -25.94 14.73
C HIS A 251 51.58 -25.57 16.10
N ILE A 252 51.92 -26.28 17.18
CA ILE A 252 51.36 -26.00 18.49
C ILE A 252 51.73 -24.62 19.02
N THR A 253 52.96 -24.14 18.77
CA THR A 253 53.38 -22.79 19.16
C THR A 253 52.50 -21.73 18.48
N LYS A 254 52.22 -21.89 17.19
CA LYS A 254 51.31 -20.98 16.47
C LYS A 254 49.88 -21.12 16.93
N VAL A 255 49.40 -22.33 17.22
CA VAL A 255 48.05 -22.58 17.74
C VAL A 255 47.85 -21.93 19.10
N ILE A 256 48.84 -21.98 20.00
CA ILE A 256 48.82 -21.31 21.31
C ILE A 256 48.63 -19.80 21.12
N GLU A 257 49.47 -19.15 20.31
CA GLU A 257 49.38 -17.70 20.13
C GLU A 257 48.10 -17.26 19.41
N THR A 258 47.69 -17.98 18.36
CA THR A 258 46.44 -17.70 17.63
C THR A 258 45.23 -17.83 18.56
N ASN A 259 45.14 -18.87 19.39
CA ASN A 259 44.03 -19.00 20.34
C ASN A 259 44.09 -17.92 21.42
N ARG A 260 45.26 -17.64 22.00
CA ARG A 260 45.43 -16.64 23.06
C ARG A 260 44.93 -15.26 22.64
N VAL A 261 45.37 -14.78 21.49
CA VAL A 261 45.01 -13.45 21.00
C VAL A 261 43.53 -13.39 20.64
N ASN A 262 43.06 -14.36 19.85
CA ASN A 262 41.74 -14.26 19.22
C ASN A 262 40.59 -14.69 20.14
N LEU A 263 40.78 -15.68 21.02
CA LEU A 263 39.74 -16.02 22.00
C LEU A 263 39.53 -14.87 22.99
N PHE A 264 40.61 -14.26 23.46
CA PHE A 264 40.51 -13.09 24.34
C PHE A 264 39.74 -11.96 23.66
N ASP A 265 40.11 -11.61 22.42
CA ASP A 265 39.43 -10.57 21.64
C ASP A 265 37.94 -10.88 21.46
N ILE A 266 37.58 -12.09 20.99
CA ILE A 266 36.18 -12.51 20.80
C ILE A 266 35.38 -12.40 22.11
N ILE A 267 35.93 -12.84 23.24
CA ILE A 267 35.22 -12.78 24.52
C ILE A 267 35.06 -11.33 24.99
N THR A 268 36.09 -10.50 24.85
CA THR A 268 35.98 -9.08 25.20
C THR A 268 34.98 -8.35 24.30
N GLN A 269 34.95 -8.67 23.00
CA GLN A 269 33.97 -8.14 22.07
C GLN A 269 32.55 -8.56 22.45
N TYR A 270 32.34 -9.85 22.72
CA TYR A 270 31.06 -10.38 23.18
C TYR A 270 30.58 -9.63 24.42
N ARG A 271 31.42 -9.54 25.44
CA ARG A 271 31.07 -8.86 26.70
C ARG A 271 30.74 -7.39 26.46
N ALA A 272 31.49 -6.68 25.61
CA ALA A 272 31.22 -5.27 25.31
C ALA A 272 29.90 -5.07 24.56
N ILE A 273 29.54 -5.97 23.64
CA ILE A 273 28.33 -5.87 22.80
C ILE A 273 27.06 -6.22 23.58
N PHE A 274 27.17 -7.17 24.51
CA PHE A 274 26.04 -7.77 25.23
C PHE A 274 26.00 -7.41 26.73
N ALA A 275 26.83 -6.45 27.18
CA ALA A 275 26.97 -6.04 28.58
C ALA A 275 25.65 -5.57 29.23
N ASP A 276 24.76 -4.95 28.46
CA ASP A 276 23.55 -4.30 28.99
C ASP A 276 22.52 -5.30 29.56
N THR A 277 22.68 -6.60 29.31
CA THR A 277 21.84 -7.66 29.91
C THR A 277 22.44 -8.23 31.20
N ASP A 278 23.73 -7.97 31.48
CA ASP A 278 24.46 -8.48 32.65
C ASP A 278 24.55 -7.45 33.81
N GLN A 279 23.99 -6.24 33.68
CA GLN A 279 24.17 -5.13 34.63
C GLN A 279 23.43 -5.26 35.99
N ILE A 280 22.99 -6.45 36.43
CA ILE A 280 22.47 -6.65 37.80
C ILE A 280 23.29 -7.67 38.62
N VAL A 281 24.59 -7.83 38.36
CA VAL A 281 25.45 -8.49 39.35
C VAL A 281 26.81 -7.78 39.48
N PRO A 282 27.07 -7.07 40.60
CA PRO A 282 28.41 -6.61 40.94
C PRO A 282 29.40 -7.79 40.94
N GLN A 283 30.59 -7.55 40.37
CA GLN A 283 31.66 -8.53 40.08
C GLN A 283 32.30 -9.24 41.30
N HIS A 284 31.62 -9.33 42.45
CA HIS A 284 32.14 -9.97 43.67
C HIS A 284 31.44 -11.30 44.06
N TYR A 285 30.44 -11.77 43.32
CA TYR A 285 29.65 -12.95 43.73
C TYR A 285 29.66 -14.15 42.77
N THR A 286 30.55 -14.24 41.79
CA THR A 286 30.59 -15.42 40.89
C THR A 286 31.31 -16.65 41.46
N TYR A 287 31.64 -16.71 42.76
CA TYR A 287 32.40 -17.83 43.32
C TYR A 287 31.64 -18.81 44.23
N TYR A 288 30.46 -18.46 44.78
CA TYR A 288 29.63 -19.44 45.51
C TYR A 288 28.14 -19.07 45.39
N GLY A 289 27.33 -19.95 44.78
CA GLY A 289 25.91 -19.67 44.59
C GLY A 289 25.05 -20.83 44.09
N LEU A 290 25.32 -22.06 44.55
CA LEU A 290 24.29 -23.12 44.55
C LEU A 290 23.40 -22.92 45.78
N THR A 291 22.42 -22.03 45.68
CA THR A 291 21.27 -22.05 46.60
C THR A 291 20.00 -21.75 45.84
N THR A 292 19.20 -22.79 45.69
CA THR A 292 17.77 -22.75 45.49
C THR A 292 17.12 -21.82 46.51
N GLN A 293 16.45 -20.76 46.07
CA GLN A 293 15.22 -20.29 46.68
C GLN A 293 14.48 -19.31 45.78
N SER A 294 13.26 -19.72 45.46
CA SER A 294 12.19 -18.93 44.87
C SER A 294 11.78 -17.79 45.79
N THR A 295 11.76 -16.56 45.27
CA THR A 295 10.83 -15.52 45.71
C THR A 295 10.40 -14.71 44.49
N GLY A 296 9.08 -14.55 44.36
CA GLY A 296 8.38 -14.13 43.16
C GLY A 296 8.70 -12.71 42.69
N GLY A 297 8.65 -12.57 41.38
CA GLY A 297 8.74 -11.31 40.64
C GLY A 297 8.75 -11.66 39.16
N SER A 298 7.58 -11.55 38.51
CA SER A 298 7.39 -11.83 37.08
C SER A 298 8.30 -10.95 36.23
N GLY A 299 9.39 -11.56 35.78
CA GLY A 299 10.40 -11.00 34.90
C GLY A 299 11.49 -12.05 34.79
N GLY A 300 11.32 -12.97 33.85
CA GLY A 300 12.25 -14.09 33.61
C GLY A 300 13.65 -13.54 33.40
N ARG A 301 14.48 -13.58 34.45
CA ARG A 301 15.90 -13.28 34.34
C ARG A 301 16.55 -14.55 33.79
N ASP A 302 16.90 -14.48 32.51
CA ASP A 302 17.49 -15.53 31.69
C ASP A 302 18.82 -16.03 32.29
N PHE A 303 18.74 -17.10 33.09
CA PHE A 303 19.90 -17.90 33.54
C PHE A 303 20.74 -18.45 32.36
N THR A 304 20.22 -18.35 31.13
CA THR A 304 20.78 -18.88 29.89
C THR A 304 21.83 -17.97 29.25
N ASP A 305 21.78 -16.65 29.44
CA ASP A 305 22.56 -15.73 28.61
C ASP A 305 24.06 -15.74 28.94
N GLY A 306 24.42 -15.65 30.22
CA GLY A 306 25.81 -15.85 30.68
C GLY A 306 26.30 -17.28 30.47
N ALA A 307 25.41 -18.27 30.42
CA ALA A 307 25.77 -19.66 30.17
C ALA A 307 26.24 -19.88 28.72
N ILE A 308 25.73 -19.13 27.75
CA ILE A 308 26.11 -19.27 26.32
C ILE A 308 27.60 -19.01 26.12
N ILE A 309 28.11 -17.87 26.60
CA ILE A 309 29.52 -17.54 26.46
C ILE A 309 30.41 -18.50 27.24
N ASN A 310 30.02 -18.85 28.47
CA ASN A 310 30.80 -19.77 29.30
C ASN A 310 30.87 -21.18 28.69
N SER A 311 29.77 -21.68 28.15
CA SER A 311 29.72 -22.96 27.44
C SER A 311 30.60 -22.94 26.18
N TRP A 312 30.55 -21.85 25.41
CA TRP A 312 31.37 -21.70 24.22
C TRP A 312 32.87 -21.62 24.57
N VAL A 313 33.25 -20.85 25.60
CA VAL A 313 34.63 -20.77 26.08
C VAL A 313 35.13 -22.13 26.55
N LEU A 314 34.34 -22.86 27.34
CA LEU A 314 34.69 -24.21 27.79
C LEU A 314 34.90 -25.15 26.59
N PHE A 315 34.01 -25.11 25.61
CA PHE A 315 34.16 -25.89 24.38
C PHE A 315 35.47 -25.57 23.65
N LYS A 316 35.81 -24.28 23.49
CA LYS A 316 37.05 -23.87 22.84
C LYS A 316 38.31 -24.25 23.61
N VAL A 317 38.28 -24.13 24.94
CA VAL A 317 39.38 -24.59 25.80
C VAL A 317 39.60 -26.09 25.64
N ASN A 318 38.55 -26.90 25.67
CA ASN A 318 38.67 -28.35 25.46
C ASN A 318 39.23 -28.69 24.07
N GLN A 319 38.73 -28.03 23.01
CA GLN A 319 39.24 -28.20 21.65
C GLN A 319 40.74 -27.86 21.55
N PHE A 320 41.17 -26.79 22.22
CA PHE A 320 42.58 -26.42 22.31
C PHE A 320 43.41 -27.47 23.06
N LEU A 321 42.94 -27.95 24.21
CA LEU A 321 43.64 -28.95 25.01
C LEU A 321 43.80 -30.29 24.29
N ASP A 322 42.79 -30.70 23.51
CA ASP A 322 42.89 -31.90 22.67
C ASP A 322 43.92 -31.73 21.55
N THR A 323 43.97 -30.54 20.92
CA THR A 323 44.98 -30.21 19.91
C THR A 323 46.39 -30.20 20.53
N LEU A 324 46.56 -29.58 21.70
CA LEU A 324 47.80 -29.58 22.46
C LEU A 324 48.26 -31.01 22.78
N ARG A 325 47.36 -31.84 23.30
CA ARG A 325 47.68 -33.25 23.62
C ARG A 325 48.11 -34.01 22.37
N ALA A 326 47.44 -33.81 21.24
CA ALA A 326 47.77 -34.46 19.99
C ALA A 326 49.15 -34.04 19.45
N ASP A 327 49.45 -32.74 19.41
CA ASP A 327 50.72 -32.24 18.89
C ASP A 327 51.90 -32.56 19.79
N VAL A 328 51.73 -32.44 21.11
CA VAL A 328 52.78 -32.82 22.06
C VAL A 328 53.09 -34.30 21.93
N LYS A 329 52.07 -35.16 21.80
CA LYS A 329 52.28 -36.59 21.54
C LYS A 329 52.98 -36.82 20.19
N ARG A 330 52.67 -36.04 19.15
CA ARG A 330 53.39 -36.10 17.86
C ARG A 330 54.85 -35.65 17.97
N CYS A 331 55.17 -34.65 18.80
CA CYS A 331 56.55 -34.26 19.09
C CYS A 331 57.32 -35.42 19.71
N VAL A 332 56.75 -36.07 20.74
CA VAL A 332 57.39 -37.22 21.42
C VAL A 332 57.46 -38.45 20.52
N ASN A 333 56.46 -38.64 19.63
CA ASN A 333 56.35 -39.79 18.73
C ASN A 333 57.22 -39.74 17.48
N ASN A 334 57.77 -38.58 17.14
CA ASN A 334 58.60 -38.43 15.96
C ASN A 334 59.93 -39.18 16.13
N GLU A 335 60.50 -39.68 15.03
CA GLU A 335 61.82 -40.33 14.99
C GLU A 335 62.94 -39.43 15.54
N PHE A 336 62.80 -38.12 15.33
CA PHE A 336 63.69 -37.09 15.88
C PHE A 336 63.11 -36.40 17.12
N GLY A 337 62.17 -37.06 17.80
CA GLY A 337 61.33 -36.49 18.86
C GLY A 337 62.10 -35.98 20.07
N HIS A 338 63.22 -36.62 20.39
CA HIS A 338 64.14 -36.23 21.46
C HIS A 338 64.85 -34.89 21.22
N TYR A 339 64.89 -34.39 19.98
CA TYR A 339 65.45 -33.08 19.65
C TYR A 339 64.41 -31.95 19.68
N TYR A 340 63.11 -32.24 19.83
CA TYR A 340 62.13 -31.18 20.00
C TYR A 340 62.20 -30.61 21.42
N PRO A 341 62.49 -29.30 21.59
CA PRO A 341 62.45 -28.66 22.89
C PRO A 341 61.00 -28.40 23.29
N ILE A 342 60.28 -29.44 23.73
CA ILE A 342 58.88 -29.34 24.17
C ILE A 342 58.75 -28.37 25.34
N GLU A 343 59.80 -28.19 26.14
CA GLU A 343 59.88 -27.21 27.23
C GLU A 343 59.60 -25.78 26.76
N SER A 344 59.92 -25.47 25.50
CA SER A 344 59.70 -24.13 24.92
C SER A 344 58.23 -23.71 24.85
N ILE A 345 57.28 -24.67 24.89
CA ILE A 345 55.85 -24.36 24.84
C ILE A 345 55.23 -24.18 26.22
N VAL A 346 55.93 -24.57 27.30
CA VAL A 346 55.39 -24.56 28.67
C VAL A 346 55.05 -23.15 29.12
N GLU A 347 55.98 -22.22 29.00
CA GLU A 347 55.75 -20.83 29.38
C GLU A 347 54.65 -20.17 28.53
N PRO A 348 54.66 -20.26 27.17
CA PRO A 348 53.57 -19.75 26.34
C PRO A 348 52.18 -20.33 26.69
N VAL A 349 52.07 -21.64 26.92
CA VAL A 349 50.76 -22.26 27.19
C VAL A 349 50.23 -21.94 28.59
N PHE A 350 51.11 -21.85 29.59
CA PHE A 350 50.72 -21.39 30.93
C PHE A 350 50.37 -19.90 30.93
N TYR A 351 51.09 -19.10 30.16
CA TYR A 351 50.77 -17.69 29.98
C TYR A 351 49.42 -17.51 29.29
N PHE A 352 49.09 -18.34 28.28
CA PHE A 352 47.77 -18.36 27.68
C PHE A 352 46.69 -18.71 28.72
N GLY A 353 46.85 -19.79 29.50
CA GLY A 353 45.91 -20.12 30.58
C GLY A 353 45.76 -19.00 31.62
N LEU A 354 46.86 -18.34 31.99
CA LEU A 354 46.84 -17.18 32.88
C LEU A 354 46.08 -16.00 32.26
N SER A 355 46.26 -15.71 30.97
CA SER A 355 45.55 -14.61 30.30
C SER A 355 44.03 -14.81 30.30
N MET A 356 43.58 -16.07 30.22
CA MET A 356 42.17 -16.44 30.26
C MET A 356 41.60 -16.44 31.69
N SER A 357 42.44 -16.52 32.73
CA SER A 357 41.99 -16.40 34.13
C SER A 357 41.31 -15.06 34.43
N ARG A 358 41.75 -13.97 33.76
CA ARG A 358 41.13 -12.63 33.86
C ARG A 358 39.66 -12.62 33.41
N ILE A 359 39.28 -13.59 32.61
CA ILE A 359 37.95 -13.76 32.02
C ILE A 359 37.18 -14.88 32.74
N GLY A 360 37.80 -15.59 33.70
CA GLY A 360 37.18 -16.67 34.47
C GLY A 360 37.35 -18.06 33.86
N ALA A 361 38.25 -18.23 32.88
CA ALA A 361 38.48 -19.48 32.16
C ALA A 361 39.92 -19.99 32.36
N ASP A 362 40.33 -20.18 33.62
CA ASP A 362 41.66 -20.72 33.95
C ASP A 362 41.72 -22.23 33.74
N PHE A 363 42.48 -22.66 32.74
CA PHE A 363 42.68 -24.08 32.42
C PHE A 363 44.10 -24.58 32.74
N ARG A 364 44.93 -23.78 33.43
CA ARG A 364 46.30 -24.19 33.81
C ARG A 364 46.37 -25.52 34.58
N PRO A 365 45.42 -25.85 35.49
CA PRO A 365 45.43 -27.16 36.15
C PRO A 365 45.33 -28.34 35.18
N GLN A 366 44.69 -28.16 34.03
CA GLN A 366 44.52 -29.20 33.00
C GLN A 366 45.77 -29.36 32.11
N LEU A 367 46.66 -28.35 32.08
CA LEU A 367 47.92 -28.41 31.34
C LEU A 367 48.96 -29.31 32.03
N ILE A 368 48.94 -29.34 33.36
CA ILE A 368 49.90 -30.09 34.19
C ILE A 368 49.98 -31.57 33.78
N PRO A 369 48.87 -32.35 33.74
CA PRO A 369 48.95 -33.75 33.34
C PRO A 369 49.44 -33.92 31.90
N ILE A 370 49.01 -33.06 30.96
CA ILE A 370 49.42 -33.15 29.54
C ILE A 370 50.93 -33.04 29.38
N ILE A 371 51.56 -32.10 30.10
CA ILE A 371 53.00 -31.85 30.01
C ILE A 371 53.79 -32.93 30.77
N ASN A 372 53.32 -33.33 31.96
CA ASN A 372 53.98 -34.38 32.74
C ASN A 372 53.99 -35.71 31.98
N ASP A 373 52.86 -36.11 31.40
CA ASP A 373 52.75 -37.33 30.60
C ASP A 373 53.71 -37.27 29.40
N ALA A 374 53.81 -36.13 28.72
CA ALA A 374 54.70 -35.96 27.59
C ALA A 374 56.20 -36.04 27.95
N ILE A 375 56.60 -35.46 29.08
CA ILE A 375 57.97 -35.53 29.58
C ILE A 375 58.30 -36.96 30.00
N ALA A 376 57.39 -37.64 30.70
CA ALA A 376 57.54 -39.03 31.12
C ALA A 376 57.67 -39.97 29.91
N ASP A 377 56.79 -39.83 28.90
CA ASP A 377 56.84 -40.59 27.66
C ASP A 377 58.15 -40.37 26.89
N ARG A 378 58.63 -39.12 26.83
CA ARG A 378 59.91 -38.80 26.20
C ARG A 378 61.08 -39.44 26.94
N PHE A 379 61.09 -39.35 28.26
CA PHE A 379 62.14 -39.96 29.09
C PHE A 379 62.18 -41.48 28.91
N ALA A 380 61.03 -42.15 28.99
CA ALA A 380 60.92 -43.59 28.81
C ALA A 380 61.51 -44.06 27.45
N ARG A 381 61.27 -43.30 26.37
CA ARG A 381 61.82 -43.60 25.04
C ARG A 381 63.31 -43.40 24.95
N VAL A 382 63.81 -42.27 25.45
CA VAL A 382 65.26 -41.99 25.43
C VAL A 382 66.01 -43.07 26.21
N VAL A 383 65.46 -43.53 27.33
CA VAL A 383 66.01 -44.66 28.09
C VAL A 383 65.94 -45.95 27.27
N ALA A 384 64.79 -46.26 26.67
CA ALA A 384 64.63 -47.46 25.82
C ALA A 384 65.64 -47.48 24.66
N ASP A 385 65.76 -46.38 23.91
CA ASP A 385 66.70 -46.23 22.79
C ASP A 385 68.16 -46.34 23.24
N ALA A 386 68.49 -45.87 24.44
CA ALA A 386 69.83 -46.00 25.02
C ALA A 386 70.12 -47.44 25.52
N THR A 387 69.09 -48.20 25.90
CA THR A 387 69.22 -49.60 26.36
C THR A 387 69.09 -50.64 25.26
N HIS A 388 68.55 -50.28 24.09
CA HIS A 388 68.38 -51.15 22.91
C HIS A 388 69.47 -50.96 21.84
N LYS A 389 70.52 -50.18 22.14
CA LYS A 389 71.82 -50.18 21.43
C LYS A 389 72.83 -50.96 22.24
#